data_AF-A0AAP9SHJ6-F1
#
_entry.id   AF-A0AAP9SHJ6-F1
#
_cell.length_a   1.000
_cell.length_b   1.000
_cell.length_c   1.000
_cell.angle_alpha   90.00
_cell.angle_beta   90.00
_cell.angle_gamma   90.00
#
_symmetry.space_group_name_H-M   'P 1'
#
loop_
_entity.id
_entity.type
_entity.pdbx_description
1 polymer ?
#
loop_
_entity_poly.entity_id
_entity_poly.type
_entity_poly.pdbx_seq_one_letter_code
_entity_poly.pdbx_strand_id
1 'polypeptide(L)'
;MCRDTTKEDLLFRVMKTYSVNEAMALKTLNEYHIEITRQQIAFARNRMKGIQANNKRKKSHRKKRKQRLSEEKEYQAYKEDVCLRFMETGQVYTLDEYAIIKEEIF
;
A
#
# COMPACT_ATOMS: atom_id res chain seq x y z
N MET A 1 -38.18 25.54 -6.82
CA MET A 1 -37.08 24.95 -7.62
C MET A 1 -36.41 23.87 -6.78
N CYS A 2 -37.05 22.70 -6.63
CA CYS A 2 -36.39 21.54 -6.02
C CYS A 2 -35.29 21.09 -6.98
N ARG A 3 -34.02 21.28 -6.62
CA ARG A 3 -32.93 20.55 -7.27
C ARG A 3 -33.21 19.08 -7.01
N ASP A 4 -33.34 18.27 -8.06
CA ASP A 4 -33.47 16.81 -8.00
C ASP A 4 -32.21 16.24 -7.33
N THR A 5 -32.15 16.31 -6.00
CA THR A 5 -31.06 15.75 -5.17
C THR A 5 -30.86 14.28 -5.47
N THR A 6 -31.91 13.59 -5.94
CA THR A 6 -31.88 12.20 -6.41
C THR A 6 -30.99 11.98 -7.64
N LYS A 7 -30.93 12.92 -8.59
CA LYS A 7 -30.12 12.77 -9.82
C LYS A 7 -28.64 13.07 -9.58
N GLU A 8 -28.33 14.10 -8.78
CA GLU A 8 -26.94 14.41 -8.40
C GLU A 8 -26.34 13.31 -7.51
N ASP A 9 -27.11 12.78 -6.56
CA ASP A 9 -26.68 11.70 -5.67
C ASP A 9 -26.54 10.36 -6.43
N LEU A 10 -27.40 10.14 -7.44
CA LEU A 10 -27.28 9.01 -8.37
C LEU A 10 -26.03 9.14 -9.26
N LEU A 11 -25.75 10.33 -9.81
CA LEU A 11 -24.54 10.60 -10.57
C LEU A 11 -23.29 10.33 -9.72
N PHE A 12 -23.27 10.82 -8.48
CA PHE A 12 -22.16 10.59 -7.55
C PHE A 12 -21.96 9.09 -7.24
N ARG A 13 -23.05 8.36 -6.97
CA ARG A 13 -23.00 6.90 -6.78
C ARG A 13 -22.47 6.20 -8.02
N VAL A 14 -22.93 6.57 -9.20
CA VAL A 14 -22.48 5.93 -10.44
C VAL A 14 -21.01 6.25 -10.74
N MET A 15 -20.54 7.48 -10.49
CA MET A 15 -19.12 7.81 -10.61
C MET A 15 -18.25 7.04 -9.61
N LYS A 16 -18.77 6.74 -8.41
CA LYS A 16 -18.10 5.85 -7.45
C LYS A 16 -18.02 4.42 -8.00
N THR A 17 -19.11 3.89 -8.55
CA THR A 17 -19.16 2.56 -9.18
C THR A 17 -18.26 2.47 -10.42
N TYR A 18 -18.14 3.56 -11.18
CA TYR A 18 -17.28 3.66 -12.37
C TYR A 18 -15.80 3.37 -12.05
N SER A 19 -15.35 3.76 -10.85
CA SER A 19 -13.98 3.48 -10.39
C SER A 19 -13.71 1.99 -10.06
N VAL A 20 -14.77 1.17 -9.98
CA VAL A 20 -14.73 -0.25 -9.62
C VAL A 20 -15.11 -1.13 -10.83
N ASN A 21 -16.16 -0.76 -11.56
CA ASN A 21 -16.67 -1.48 -12.73
C ASN A 21 -17.26 -0.50 -13.76
N GLU A 22 -16.40 -0.07 -14.70
CA GLU A 22 -16.73 0.91 -15.74
C GLU A 22 -17.93 0.48 -16.62
N ALA A 23 -18.00 -0.79 -17.01
CA ALA A 23 -19.05 -1.30 -17.88
C ALA A 23 -20.44 -1.26 -17.20
N MET A 24 -20.49 -1.64 -15.92
CA MET A 24 -21.74 -1.58 -15.14
C MET A 24 -22.17 -0.13 -14.91
N ALA A 25 -21.23 0.76 -14.60
CA ALA A 25 -21.54 2.17 -14.42
C ALA A 25 -22.09 2.81 -15.71
N LEU A 26 -21.47 2.56 -16.86
CA LEU A 26 -21.96 3.07 -18.15
C LEU A 26 -23.35 2.52 -18.51
N LYS A 27 -23.61 1.25 -18.19
CA LYS A 27 -24.94 0.64 -18.37
C LYS A 27 -26.00 1.35 -17.52
N THR A 28 -25.72 1.60 -16.25
CA THR A 28 -26.62 2.33 -15.34
C THR A 28 -26.88 3.76 -15.83
N LEU A 29 -25.87 4.45 -16.36
CA LEU A 29 -26.04 5.81 -16.89
C LEU A 29 -26.97 5.83 -18.10
N ASN A 30 -26.83 4.85 -18.99
CA ASN A 30 -27.72 4.68 -20.14
C ASN A 30 -29.15 4.30 -19.70
N GLU A 31 -29.30 3.40 -18.72
CA GLU A 31 -30.61 2.98 -18.18
C GLU A 31 -31.39 4.15 -17.57
N TYR A 32 -30.72 5.09 -16.92
CA TYR A 32 -31.35 6.28 -16.33
C TYR A 32 -31.38 7.52 -17.24
N HIS A 33 -30.99 7.38 -18.52
CA HIS A 33 -30.86 8.48 -19.49
C HIS A 33 -30.06 9.68 -18.95
N ILE A 34 -29.02 9.40 -18.16
CA ILE A 34 -28.16 10.44 -17.60
C ILE A 34 -27.08 10.72 -18.63
N GLU A 35 -27.22 11.85 -19.34
CA GLU A 35 -26.19 12.31 -20.26
C GLU A 35 -24.93 12.72 -19.50
N ILE A 36 -23.81 12.09 -19.84
CA ILE A 36 -22.50 12.40 -19.29
C ILE A 36 -21.61 12.91 -20.40
N THR A 37 -20.96 14.03 -20.11
CA THR A 37 -20.03 14.64 -21.03
C THR A 37 -18.76 13.80 -21.15
N ARG A 38 -18.12 13.85 -22.32
CA ARG A 38 -16.79 13.24 -22.53
C ARG A 38 -15.76 13.75 -21.51
N GLN A 39 -15.90 14.98 -21.04
CA GLN A 39 -15.05 15.59 -20.01
C GLN A 39 -15.20 14.91 -18.65
N GLN A 40 -16.43 14.59 -18.22
CA GLN A 40 -16.70 13.87 -16.96
C GLN A 40 -16.15 12.42 -17.00
N ILE A 41 -16.26 11.74 -18.15
CA ILE A 41 -15.65 10.42 -18.36
C ILE A 41 -14.13 10.49 -18.26
N ALA A 42 -13.51 11.47 -18.95
CA ALA A 42 -12.07 11.68 -18.91
C ALA A 42 -11.59 11.99 -17.48
N PHE A 43 -12.32 12.81 -16.74
CA PHE A 43 -12.04 13.12 -15.34
C PHE A 43 -12.11 11.87 -14.46
N ALA A 44 -13.16 11.05 -14.59
CA ALA A 44 -13.31 9.81 -13.83
C ALA A 44 -12.15 8.83 -14.10
N ARG A 45 -11.77 8.65 -15.37
CA ARG A 45 -10.64 7.80 -15.78
C ARG A 45 -9.31 8.30 -15.22
N ASN A 46 -9.06 9.61 -15.28
CA ASN A 46 -7.84 10.19 -14.74
C ASN A 46 -7.75 10.05 -13.22
N ARG A 47 -8.87 10.25 -12.52
CA ARG A 47 -8.96 10.04 -11.07
C ARG A 47 -8.73 8.57 -10.69
N MET A 48 -9.29 7.63 -11.45
CA MET A 48 -9.07 6.20 -11.25
C MET A 48 -7.59 5.82 -11.43
N LYS A 49 -6.94 6.30 -12.49
CA LYS A 49 -5.49 6.11 -12.70
C LYS A 49 -4.66 6.65 -11.53
N GLY A 50 -5.01 7.83 -11.00
CA GLY A 50 -4.36 8.42 -9.83
C GLY A 50 -4.48 7.56 -8.57
N ILE A 51 -5.69 7.04 -8.29
CA ILE A 51 -5.94 6.14 -7.16
C ILE A 51 -5.14 4.84 -7.30
N GLN A 52 -5.16 4.21 -8.49
CA GLN A 52 -4.43 2.97 -8.76
C GLN A 52 -2.92 3.16 -8.58
N ALA A 53 -2.35 4.26 -9.10
CA ALA A 53 -0.94 4.57 -8.95
C ALA A 53 -0.55 4.76 -7.47
N ASN A 54 -1.36 5.48 -6.70
CA ASN A 54 -1.13 5.67 -5.27
C ASN A 54 -1.20 4.35 -4.49
N ASN A 55 -2.21 3.51 -4.75
CA ASN A 55 -2.34 2.21 -4.11
C ASN A 55 -1.16 1.28 -4.44
N LYS A 56 -0.66 1.30 -5.69
CA LYS A 56 0.55 0.56 -6.09
C LYS A 56 1.78 1.03 -5.32
N ARG A 57 1.96 2.35 -5.17
CA ARG A 57 3.05 2.94 -4.36
C ARG A 57 2.96 2.51 -2.90
N LYS A 58 1.79 2.64 -2.28
CA LYS A 58 1.54 2.21 -0.89
C LYS A 58 1.83 0.72 -0.70
N LYS A 59 1.39 -0.14 -1.63
CA LYS A 59 1.68 -1.59 -1.60
C LYS A 59 3.18 -1.87 -1.67
N SER A 60 3.91 -1.19 -2.55
CA SER A 60 5.37 -1.31 -2.67
C SER A 60 6.08 -0.89 -1.37
N HIS A 61 5.73 0.27 -0.81
CA HIS A 61 6.27 0.73 0.47
C HIS A 61 5.99 -0.24 1.62
N ARG A 62 4.77 -0.79 1.69
CA ARG A 62 4.41 -1.80 2.70
C ARG A 62 5.26 -3.06 2.55
N LYS A 63 5.51 -3.53 1.32
CA LYS A 63 6.37 -4.68 1.06
C LYS A 63 7.80 -4.41 1.53
N LYS A 64 8.39 -3.28 1.13
CA LYS A 64 9.74 -2.87 1.58
C LYS A 64 9.85 -2.73 3.09
N ARG A 65 8.82 -2.18 3.75
CA ARG A 65 8.80 -2.07 5.22
C ARG A 65 8.75 -3.45 5.89
N LYS A 66 7.93 -4.38 5.38
CA LYS A 66 7.89 -5.76 5.90
C LYS A 66 9.21 -6.48 5.70
N GLN A 67 9.86 -6.29 4.56
CA GLN A 67 11.17 -6.87 4.27
C GLN A 67 12.23 -6.36 5.24
N ARG A 68 12.35 -5.03 5.41
CA ARG A 68 13.29 -4.45 6.39
C ARG A 68 13.06 -4.94 7.81
N LEU A 69 11.79 -5.06 8.24
CA LEU A 69 11.44 -5.62 9.54
C LEU A 69 11.80 -7.11 9.68
N SER A 70 11.86 -7.87 8.58
CA SER A 70 12.32 -9.27 8.60
C SER A 70 13.83 -9.33 8.72
N GLU A 71 14.53 -8.56 7.88
CA GLU A 71 16.00 -8.45 7.87
C GLU A 71 16.52 -7.97 9.23
N GLU A 72 15.87 -6.99 9.85
CA GLU A 72 16.21 -6.48 11.19
C GLU A 72 15.97 -7.52 12.29
N LYS A 73 14.90 -8.32 12.18
CA LYS A 73 14.66 -9.43 13.13
C LYS A 73 15.67 -10.55 13.00
N GLU A 74 16.01 -10.92 11.76
CA GLU A 74 17.04 -11.92 11.48
C GLU A 74 18.41 -11.45 11.98
N TYR A 75 18.73 -10.17 11.76
CA TYR A 75 19.95 -9.58 12.30
C TYR A 75 19.96 -9.54 13.83
N GLN A 76 18.85 -9.21 14.47
CA GLN A 76 18.75 -9.21 15.93
C GLN A 76 18.91 -10.62 16.51
N ALA A 77 18.27 -11.62 15.90
CA ALA A 77 18.44 -13.02 16.29
C ALA A 77 19.89 -13.49 16.11
N TYR A 78 20.56 -13.07 15.04
CA TYR A 78 21.98 -13.32 14.83
C TYR A 78 22.83 -12.67 15.91
N LYS A 79 22.58 -11.40 16.27
CA LYS A 79 23.29 -10.72 17.37
C LYS A 79 23.11 -11.46 18.70
N GLU A 80 21.88 -11.86 19.02
CA GLU A 80 21.57 -12.62 20.24
C GLU A 80 22.32 -13.95 20.29
N ASP A 81 22.33 -14.71 19.18
CA ASP A 81 23.07 -15.97 19.08
C ASP A 81 24.59 -15.79 19.25
N VAL A 82 25.17 -14.75 18.62
CA VAL A 82 26.59 -14.41 18.75
C VAL A 82 26.94 -14.07 20.20
N CYS A 83 26.15 -13.24 20.84
CA CYS A 83 26.36 -12.88 22.25
C CYS A 83 26.22 -14.09 23.18
N LEU A 84 25.22 -14.96 22.96
CA LEU A 84 25.04 -16.19 23.73
C LEU A 84 26.23 -17.14 23.55
N ARG A 85 26.65 -17.42 22.32
CA ARG A 85 27.84 -18.25 22.04
C ARG A 85 29.08 -17.69 22.71
N PHE A 86 29.28 -16.37 22.65
CA PHE A 86 30.42 -15.73 23.31
C PHE A 86 30.36 -15.90 24.83
N MET A 87 29.19 -15.70 25.45
CA MET A 87 29.00 -15.89 26.89
C MET A 87 29.20 -17.35 27.33
N GLU A 88 28.78 -18.32 26.52
CA GLU A 88 28.89 -19.75 26.83
C GLU A 88 30.27 -20.34 26.56
N THR A 89 30.93 -19.92 25.49
CA THR A 89 32.15 -20.58 24.97
C THR A 89 33.34 -19.65 24.81
N GLY A 90 33.16 -18.33 24.88
CA GLY A 90 34.18 -17.32 24.61
C GLY A 90 34.63 -17.22 23.14
N GLN A 91 33.96 -17.93 22.22
CA GLN A 91 34.39 -18.02 20.83
C GLN A 91 33.87 -16.85 19.98
N VAL A 92 34.73 -16.33 19.11
CA VAL A 92 34.41 -15.32 18.11
C VAL A 92 35.02 -15.75 16.78
N TYR A 93 34.18 -15.91 15.75
CA TYR A 93 34.58 -16.51 14.48
C TYR A 93 34.89 -15.49 13.39
N THR A 94 34.34 -14.27 13.51
CA THR A 94 34.50 -13.22 12.50
C THR A 94 34.71 -11.84 13.12
N LEU A 95 35.24 -10.91 12.33
CA LEU A 95 35.38 -9.50 12.73
C LEU A 95 34.02 -8.82 12.97
N ASP A 96 32.97 -9.23 12.25
CA ASP A 96 31.61 -8.71 12.43
C ASP A 96 31.01 -9.17 13.77
N GLU A 97 31.19 -10.44 14.13
CA GLU A 97 30.81 -10.96 15.45
C GLU A 97 31.58 -10.23 16.58
N TYR A 98 32.88 -9.97 16.38
CA TYR A 98 33.66 -9.20 17.35
C TYR A 98 33.11 -7.78 17.53
N ALA A 99 32.75 -7.09 16.45
CA ALA A 99 32.15 -5.76 16.52
C ALA A 99 30.80 -5.78 17.26
N ILE A 100 29.95 -6.78 16.99
CA ILE A 100 28.68 -6.99 17.70
C ILE A 100 28.92 -7.17 19.20
N ILE A 101 29.81 -8.08 19.59
CA ILE A 101 30.14 -8.34 21.00
C ILE A 101 30.69 -7.08 21.67
N LYS A 102 31.56 -6.35 20.97
CA LYS A 102 32.13 -5.10 21.47
C LYS A 102 31.09 -4.02 21.70
N GLU A 103 30.05 -3.93 20.86
CA GLU A 103 28.98 -2.94 21.04
C GLU A 103 27.94 -3.34 22.11
N GLU A 104 27.65 -4.64 22.24
CA GLU A 104 26.57 -5.12 23.11
C GLU A 104 27.02 -5.48 24.53
N ILE A 105 28.28 -5.90 24.72
CA ILE A 105 28.79 -6.44 25.98
C ILE A 105 29.83 -5.52 26.65
N PHE A 106 30.59 -4.75 25.88
CA PHE A 106 31.70 -3.91 26.36
C PHE A 106 31.41 -2.41 26.22
#